data_AF-A0A917G9C4-F1
#
_entry.id   AF-A0A917G9C4-F1
#
_cell.length_a   1.000
_cell.length_b   1.000
_cell.length_c   1.000
_cell.angle_alpha   90.00
_cell.angle_beta   90.00
_cell.angle_gamma   90.00
#
_symmetry.space_group_name_H-M   'P 1'
#
loop_
_entity.id
_entity.type
_entity.pdbx_description
1 polymer ?
#
loop_
_entity_poly.entity_id
_entity_poly.type
_entity_poly.pdbx_seq_one_letter_code
_entity_poly.pdbx_strand_id
1 'polypeptide(L)'
;MMIFGTASQQVAMQMNKNSVRDFTKLAEKNRVEKMQPKKTQDKKSILPRSTTADAMDELKEKMKARQALRKIARGEALTASERKKLAELNPVEKKKAELANEERKHLKHRVKYAKTTKEARKYIAQTKMNAQVIFDKGDVSLGMYMIDSANKVEEEYNNKTYKKRRTPYVEQVAEAKYVVTTITKSKTLKWVDVKK
;
A
#
# COMPACT_ATOMS: atom_id res chain seq x y z
N MET A 1 60.60 38.03 -31.56
CA MET A 1 59.92 39.33 -31.34
C MET A 1 58.51 39.03 -30.86
N MET A 2 58.18 39.40 -29.60
CA MET A 2 56.85 39.57 -28.97
C MET A 2 55.85 38.39 -29.06
N ILE A 3 55.67 37.53 -28.04
CA ILE A 3 54.93 37.73 -26.76
C ILE A 3 53.55 38.38 -26.95
N PHE A 4 52.49 37.57 -26.98
CA PHE A 4 51.17 37.95 -26.45
C PHE A 4 50.51 36.73 -25.79
N GLY A 5 50.86 36.53 -24.52
CA GLY A 5 50.13 35.69 -23.61
C GLY A 5 48.93 36.41 -22.99
N THR A 6 47.91 35.60 -22.68
CA THR A 6 47.22 35.62 -21.39
C THR A 6 46.40 36.86 -20.99
N ALA A 7 45.56 37.43 -21.86
CA ALA A 7 44.50 38.36 -21.42
C ALA A 7 43.13 37.68 -21.24
N SER A 8 42.81 36.65 -22.03
CA SER A 8 41.44 36.12 -22.08
C SER A 8 41.08 35.14 -20.95
N GLN A 9 42.06 34.58 -20.23
CA GLN A 9 41.80 33.64 -19.12
C GLN A 9 41.55 34.34 -17.76
N GLN A 10 41.95 35.59 -17.59
CA GLN A 10 41.73 36.30 -16.32
C GLN A 10 40.30 36.84 -16.16
N VAL A 11 39.61 37.14 -17.26
CA VAL A 11 38.23 37.66 -17.22
C VAL A 11 37.22 36.57 -16.84
N ALA A 12 37.42 35.33 -17.30
CA ALA A 12 36.54 34.20 -16.96
C ALA A 12 36.66 33.75 -15.49
N MET A 13 37.79 34.01 -14.82
CA MET A 13 37.97 33.67 -13.40
C MET A 13 37.42 34.71 -12.42
N GLN A 14 37.10 35.94 -12.85
CA GLN A 14 36.56 36.97 -11.96
C GLN A 14 35.03 36.95 -11.83
N MET A 15 34.30 36.39 -12.81
CA MET A 15 32.84 36.33 -12.74
C MET A 15 32.28 35.21 -11.84
N ASN A 16 33.12 34.26 -11.38
CA ASN A 16 32.69 33.18 -10.48
C ASN A 16 32.94 33.47 -8.98
N LYS A 17 33.60 34.58 -8.62
CA LYS A 17 33.87 34.92 -7.20
C LYS A 17 32.82 35.84 -6.57
N ASN A 18 31.98 36.50 -7.37
CA ASN A 18 30.96 37.40 -6.85
C ASN A 18 29.65 36.67 -6.51
N SER A 19 29.29 35.62 -7.26
CA SER A 19 28.06 34.84 -7.00
C SER A 19 28.11 34.05 -5.67
N VAL A 20 29.28 33.53 -5.27
CA VAL A 20 29.41 32.75 -4.03
C VAL A 20 29.43 33.61 -2.76
N ARG A 21 29.75 34.92 -2.88
CA ARG A 21 29.76 35.85 -1.73
C ARG A 21 28.38 36.33 -1.30
N ASP A 22 27.38 36.22 -2.17
CA ASP A 22 26.02 36.68 -1.87
C ASP A 22 25.19 35.60 -1.15
N PHE A 23 25.45 34.31 -1.41
CA PHE A 23 24.76 33.21 -0.70
C PHE A 23 25.20 33.05 0.76
N THR A 24 26.45 33.35 1.11
CA THR A 24 26.93 33.25 2.50
C THR A 24 26.39 34.38 3.38
N LYS A 25 26.20 35.59 2.83
CA LYS A 25 25.64 36.73 3.58
C LYS A 25 24.14 36.60 3.87
N LEU A 26 23.39 35.86 3.05
CA LEU A 26 21.97 35.55 3.30
C LEU A 26 21.75 34.44 4.33
N ALA A 27 22.68 33.48 4.44
CA ALA A 27 22.63 32.42 5.46
C ALA A 27 22.97 32.93 6.87
N GLU A 28 23.78 33.99 6.98
CA GLU A 28 24.18 34.57 8.27
C GLU A 28 23.16 35.57 8.83
N LYS A 29 22.44 36.30 7.96
CA LYS A 29 21.40 37.25 8.39
C LYS A 29 20.16 36.57 8.98
N ASN A 30 19.89 35.31 8.62
CA ASN A 30 18.80 34.50 9.19
C ASN A 30 19.17 33.72 10.46
N ARG A 31 20.43 33.79 10.91
CA ARG A 31 20.92 33.03 12.08
C ARG A 31 20.94 33.85 13.38
N VAL A 32 20.74 35.17 13.31
CA VAL A 32 20.86 36.11 14.44
C VAL A 32 19.50 36.52 15.04
N GLU A 33 18.37 36.14 14.43
CA GLU A 33 17.02 36.47 14.96
C GLU A 33 16.43 35.42 15.92
N LYS A 34 17.23 34.45 16.39
CA LYS A 34 16.80 33.46 17.40
C LYS A 34 17.60 33.57 18.69
N MET A 35 17.51 34.71 19.36
CA MET A 35 17.88 34.80 20.78
C MET A 35 17.14 35.95 21.46
N GLN A 36 15.85 35.76 21.71
CA GLN A 36 15.17 36.40 22.83
C GLN A 36 14.34 35.34 23.57
N PRO A 37 14.69 34.97 24.82
CA PRO A 37 13.84 34.14 25.64
C PRO A 37 12.65 34.97 26.14
N LYS A 38 11.48 34.80 25.52
CA LYS A 38 10.22 35.26 26.10
C LYS A 38 9.92 34.43 27.35
N LYS A 39 10.35 34.93 28.51
CA LYS A 39 9.73 34.62 29.80
C LYS A 39 8.29 35.11 29.75
N THR A 40 7.31 34.21 29.83
CA THR A 40 6.06 34.45 30.56
C THR A 40 5.21 33.18 30.66
N GLN A 41 5.00 32.80 31.93
CA GLN A 41 3.79 32.21 32.50
C GLN A 41 3.56 30.71 32.36
N ASP A 42 3.93 30.03 33.44
CA ASP A 42 3.29 28.85 34.02
C ASP A 42 1.76 28.89 33.88
N LYS A 43 1.25 28.42 32.76
CA LYS A 43 -0.08 27.82 32.72
C LYS A 43 0.11 26.39 33.18
N LYS A 44 -0.20 26.15 34.47
CA LYS A 44 -0.42 24.81 35.04
C LYS A 44 -1.11 23.96 33.97
N SER A 45 -0.37 23.01 33.42
CA SER A 45 -0.90 22.05 32.47
C SER A 45 -1.88 21.16 33.22
N ILE A 46 -3.15 21.55 33.18
CA ILE A 46 -4.24 20.60 33.41
C ILE A 46 -4.30 19.78 32.11
N LEU A 47 -3.29 18.92 31.90
CA LEU A 47 -3.45 17.80 31.00
C LEU A 47 -4.49 16.91 31.68
N PRO A 48 -5.67 16.69 31.07
CA PRO A 48 -6.60 15.73 31.61
C PRO A 48 -5.85 14.40 31.69
N ARG A 49 -5.80 13.84 32.90
CA ARG A 49 -5.25 12.51 33.17
C ARG A 49 -6.24 11.49 32.60
N SER A 50 -6.43 11.49 31.28
CA SER A 50 -7.14 10.42 30.59
C SER A 50 -6.34 9.17 30.93
N THR A 51 -6.97 8.22 31.60
CA THR A 51 -6.30 6.98 31.92
C THR A 51 -5.86 6.34 30.60
N THR A 52 -4.73 5.64 30.60
CA THR A 52 -4.23 4.95 29.41
C THR A 52 -5.28 4.00 28.80
N ALA A 53 -6.24 3.54 29.60
CA ALA A 53 -7.38 2.74 29.16
C ALA A 53 -8.34 3.52 28.22
N ASP A 54 -8.75 4.73 28.59
CA ASP A 54 -9.70 5.52 27.79
C ASP A 54 -9.15 5.87 26.41
N ALA A 55 -7.86 6.25 26.35
CA ALA A 55 -7.16 6.54 25.09
C ALA A 55 -7.03 5.30 24.19
N MET A 56 -6.87 4.11 24.78
CA MET A 56 -6.78 2.86 24.04
C MET A 56 -8.13 2.44 23.46
N ASP A 57 -9.23 2.68 24.18
CA ASP A 57 -10.57 2.35 23.70
C ASP A 57 -11.02 3.29 22.58
N GLU A 58 -10.70 4.58 22.65
CA GLU A 58 -10.92 5.52 21.55
C GLU A 58 -10.13 5.11 20.29
N LEU A 59 -8.87 4.66 20.46
CA LEU A 59 -8.05 4.17 19.36
C LEU A 59 -8.65 2.90 18.72
N LYS A 60 -9.12 1.95 19.52
CA LYS A 60 -9.76 0.73 19.02
C LYS A 60 -11.00 1.05 18.20
N GLU A 61 -11.83 2.00 18.65
CA GLU A 61 -13.03 2.40 17.93
C GLU A 61 -12.69 3.08 16.59
N LYS A 62 -11.71 3.99 16.57
CA LYS A 62 -11.18 4.58 15.34
C LYS A 62 -10.63 3.53 14.36
N MET A 63 -9.97 2.50 14.88
CA MET A 63 -9.43 1.40 14.06
C MET A 63 -10.53 0.54 13.44
N LYS A 64 -11.60 0.22 14.19
CA LYS A 64 -12.77 -0.49 13.66
C LYS A 64 -13.46 0.30 12.56
N ALA A 65 -13.64 1.60 12.77
CA ALA A 65 -14.14 2.56 11.79
C ALA A 65 -13.31 2.54 10.49
N ARG A 66 -11.98 2.65 10.61
CA ARG A 66 -11.05 2.57 9.47
C ARG A 66 -11.11 1.22 8.76
N GLN A 67 -11.22 0.11 9.49
CA GLN A 67 -11.37 -1.21 8.88
C GLN A 67 -12.65 -1.31 8.04
N ALA A 68 -13.77 -0.76 8.53
CA ALA A 68 -15.01 -0.71 7.76
C ALA A 68 -14.86 0.11 6.47
N LEU A 69 -14.16 1.24 6.50
CA LEU A 69 -13.86 2.04 5.31
C LEU A 69 -12.97 1.27 4.31
N ARG A 70 -11.96 0.54 4.79
CA ARG A 70 -11.12 -0.33 3.94
C ARG A 70 -11.94 -1.46 3.30
N LYS A 71 -12.91 -2.03 4.03
CA LYS A 71 -13.86 -3.01 3.47
C LYS A 71 -14.71 -2.40 2.35
N ILE A 72 -15.20 -1.18 2.51
CA ILE A 72 -15.91 -0.46 1.43
C ILE A 72 -15.01 -0.31 0.21
N ALA A 73 -13.78 0.18 0.38
CA ALA A 73 -12.83 0.37 -0.72
C ALA A 73 -12.51 -0.94 -1.46
N ARG A 74 -12.43 -2.06 -0.73
CA ARG A 74 -12.29 -3.42 -1.28
C ARG A 74 -13.58 -4.00 -1.82
N GLY A 75 -14.72 -3.34 -1.62
CA GLY A 75 -16.07 -3.76 -1.98
C GLY A 75 -16.51 -5.05 -1.30
N GLU A 76 -16.14 -5.23 -0.04
CA GLU A 76 -16.56 -6.32 0.84
C GLU A 76 -17.86 -5.97 1.56
N ALA A 77 -18.61 -6.99 1.98
CA ALA A 77 -19.86 -6.79 2.71
C ALA A 77 -19.58 -6.26 4.13
N LEU A 78 -20.31 -5.22 4.52
CA LEU A 78 -20.28 -4.68 5.88
C LEU A 78 -21.30 -5.37 6.77
N THR A 79 -20.86 -5.72 7.99
CA THR A 79 -21.75 -6.17 9.06
C THR A 79 -22.67 -5.05 9.53
N ALA A 80 -23.78 -5.39 10.21
CA ALA A 80 -24.71 -4.40 10.74
C ALA A 80 -24.04 -3.45 11.76
N SER A 81 -23.12 -3.98 12.57
CA SER A 81 -22.33 -3.19 13.54
C SER A 81 -21.42 -2.17 12.83
N GLU A 82 -20.73 -2.58 11.77
CA GLU A 82 -19.86 -1.69 11.00
C GLU A 82 -20.65 -0.58 10.29
N ARG A 83 -21.85 -0.88 9.76
CA ARG A 83 -22.71 0.12 9.12
C ARG A 83 -23.17 1.20 10.10
N LYS A 84 -23.53 0.82 11.33
CA LYS A 84 -23.91 1.78 12.37
C LYS A 84 -22.73 2.71 12.72
N LYS A 85 -21.53 2.16 12.91
CA LYS A 85 -20.32 2.95 13.20
C LYS A 85 -19.91 3.86 12.04
N LEU A 86 -20.19 3.47 10.80
CA LEU A 86 -19.98 4.31 9.62
C LEU A 86 -20.94 5.50 9.53
N ALA A 87 -22.12 5.44 10.17
CA ALA A 87 -23.05 6.56 10.22
C ALA A 87 -22.56 7.69 11.14
N GLU A 88 -21.74 7.35 12.14
CA GLU A 88 -21.14 8.28 13.10
C GLU A 88 -19.82 8.90 12.57
N LEU A 89 -19.31 8.39 11.44
CA LEU A 89 -18.05 8.81 10.83
C LEU A 89 -18.19 10.02 9.90
N ASN A 90 -17.06 10.70 9.67
CA ASN A 90 -16.99 11.80 8.72
C ASN A 90 -17.42 11.35 7.31
N PRO A 91 -18.46 11.97 6.71
CA PRO A 91 -18.99 11.57 5.40
C PRO A 91 -17.96 11.71 4.27
N VAL A 92 -16.92 12.54 4.45
CA VAL A 92 -15.84 12.72 3.47
C VAL A 92 -15.02 11.43 3.32
N GLU A 93 -14.67 10.78 4.43
CA GLU A 93 -13.88 9.54 4.40
C GLU A 93 -14.66 8.39 3.76
N LYS A 94 -15.97 8.33 3.98
CA LYS A 94 -16.86 7.38 3.31
C LYS A 94 -16.85 7.58 1.80
N LYS A 95 -16.97 8.82 1.31
CA LYS A 95 -16.91 9.14 -0.12
C LYS A 95 -15.57 8.72 -0.74
N LYS A 96 -14.45 8.93 -0.05
CA LYS A 96 -13.13 8.47 -0.51
C LYS A 96 -13.06 6.95 -0.66
N ALA A 97 -13.59 6.22 0.31
CA ALA A 97 -13.65 4.76 0.26
C ALA A 97 -14.56 4.27 -0.89
N GLU A 98 -15.69 4.93 -1.13
CA GLU A 98 -16.58 4.63 -2.26
C GLU A 98 -15.90 4.88 -3.61
N LEU A 99 -15.21 6.01 -3.77
CA LEU A 99 -14.44 6.32 -4.97
C LEU A 99 -13.34 5.28 -5.23
N ALA A 100 -12.63 4.82 -4.19
CA ALA A 100 -11.66 3.75 -4.32
C ALA A 100 -12.29 2.42 -4.77
N ASN A 101 -13.53 2.13 -4.36
CA ASN A 101 -14.28 0.95 -4.80
C ASN A 101 -14.77 1.06 -6.25
N GLU A 102 -15.11 2.26 -6.72
CA GLU A 102 -15.41 2.48 -8.13
C GLU A 102 -14.17 2.23 -8.99
N GLU A 103 -13.03 2.80 -8.61
CA GLU A 103 -11.75 2.54 -9.30
C GLU A 103 -11.40 1.05 -9.29
N ARG A 104 -11.68 0.33 -8.20
CA ARG A 104 -11.55 -1.13 -8.12
C ARG A 104 -12.35 -1.84 -9.21
N LYS A 105 -13.61 -1.45 -9.41
CA LYS A 105 -14.48 -2.05 -10.44
C LYS A 105 -13.92 -1.79 -11.83
N HIS A 106 -13.46 -0.57 -12.10
CA HIS A 106 -12.80 -0.22 -13.36
C HIS A 106 -11.51 -1.02 -13.59
N LEU A 107 -10.64 -1.11 -12.58
CA LEU A 107 -9.43 -1.91 -12.65
C LEU A 107 -9.74 -3.39 -12.88
N LYS A 108 -10.70 -3.95 -12.14
CA LYS A 108 -11.15 -5.34 -12.31
C LYS A 108 -11.65 -5.61 -13.73
N HIS A 109 -12.38 -4.66 -14.32
CA HIS A 109 -12.78 -4.73 -15.71
C HIS A 109 -11.57 -4.73 -16.66
N ARG A 110 -10.65 -3.76 -16.54
CA ARG A 110 -9.43 -3.69 -17.36
C ARG A 110 -8.59 -4.97 -17.27
N VAL A 111 -8.41 -5.51 -16.07
CA VAL A 111 -7.69 -6.76 -15.82
C VAL A 111 -8.39 -7.97 -16.43
N LYS A 112 -9.73 -8.01 -16.39
CA LYS A 112 -10.53 -9.11 -17.00
C LYS A 112 -10.39 -9.15 -18.52
N TYR A 113 -10.30 -8.00 -19.18
CA TYR A 113 -10.21 -7.88 -20.64
C TYR A 113 -8.78 -7.71 -21.16
N ALA A 114 -7.78 -7.77 -20.30
CA ALA A 114 -6.38 -7.73 -20.72
C ALA A 114 -6.05 -8.95 -21.59
N LYS A 115 -5.37 -8.73 -22.72
CA LYS A 115 -5.01 -9.78 -23.68
C LYS A 115 -3.91 -10.68 -23.14
N THR A 116 -3.04 -10.14 -22.29
CA THR A 116 -1.88 -10.85 -21.75
C THR A 116 -1.75 -10.67 -20.24
N THR A 117 -1.04 -11.60 -19.60
CA THR A 117 -0.71 -11.50 -18.16
C THR A 117 0.15 -10.29 -17.85
N LYS A 118 1.07 -9.93 -18.75
CA LYS A 118 1.90 -8.73 -18.65
C LYS A 118 1.04 -7.46 -18.66
N GLU A 119 0.05 -7.41 -19.54
CA GLU A 119 -0.89 -6.29 -19.64
C GLU A 119 -1.76 -6.15 -18.37
N ALA A 120 -2.30 -7.26 -17.87
CA ALA A 120 -3.05 -7.27 -16.61
C ALA A 120 -2.22 -6.73 -15.43
N ARG A 121 -0.97 -7.21 -15.29
CA ARG A 121 -0.03 -6.73 -14.27
C ARG A 121 0.32 -5.25 -14.44
N LYS A 122 0.45 -4.77 -15.67
CA LYS A 122 0.69 -3.35 -15.97
C LYS A 122 -0.46 -2.48 -15.47
N TYR A 123 -1.71 -2.88 -15.70
CA TYR A 123 -2.87 -2.13 -15.18
C TYR A 123 -2.87 -2.06 -13.65
N ILE A 124 -2.60 -3.17 -12.97
CA ILE A 124 -2.52 -3.22 -11.50
C ILE A 124 -1.40 -2.31 -10.98
N ALA A 125 -0.20 -2.41 -11.56
CA ALA A 125 0.95 -1.60 -11.17
C ALA A 125 0.70 -0.10 -11.37
N GLN A 126 0.10 0.27 -12.51
CA GLN A 126 -0.22 1.67 -12.81
C GLN A 126 -1.22 2.24 -11.82
N THR A 127 -2.27 1.49 -11.45
CA THR A 127 -3.22 1.96 -10.43
C THR A 127 -2.56 2.14 -9.06
N LYS A 128 -1.64 1.24 -8.66
CA LYS A 128 -0.88 1.40 -7.40
C LYS A 128 0.03 2.62 -7.43
N MET A 129 0.71 2.88 -8.54
CA MET A 129 1.54 4.09 -8.71
C MET A 129 0.69 5.36 -8.62
N ASN A 130 -0.46 5.39 -9.28
CA ASN A 130 -1.38 6.54 -9.20
C ASN A 130 -1.88 6.76 -7.77
N ALA A 131 -2.19 5.68 -7.05
CA ALA A 131 -2.60 5.75 -5.66
C ALA A 131 -1.46 6.28 -4.75
N GLN A 132 -0.21 5.89 -5.01
CA GLN A 132 0.96 6.43 -4.32
C GLN A 132 1.13 7.92 -4.58
N VAL A 133 0.95 8.38 -5.82
CA VAL A 133 1.00 9.82 -6.14
C VAL A 133 -0.07 10.61 -5.38
N ILE A 134 -1.28 10.06 -5.23
CA ILE A 134 -2.36 10.69 -4.44
C ILE A 134 -1.98 10.77 -2.96
N PHE A 135 -1.39 9.70 -2.43
CA PHE A 135 -0.87 9.66 -1.06
C PHE A 135 0.19 10.75 -0.84
N ASP A 136 1.17 10.84 -1.74
CA ASP A 136 2.29 11.78 -1.64
C ASP A 136 1.84 13.24 -1.81
N LYS A 137 0.76 13.48 -2.56
CA LYS A 137 0.13 14.81 -2.73
C LYS A 137 -0.65 15.28 -1.50
N GLY A 138 -0.81 14.45 -0.48
CA GLY A 138 -1.41 14.82 0.81
C GLY A 138 -2.78 14.20 1.08
N ASP A 139 -3.43 13.54 0.11
CA ASP A 139 -4.64 12.76 0.40
C ASP A 139 -4.28 11.33 0.79
N VAL A 140 -3.72 11.22 1.99
CA VAL A 140 -3.25 9.96 2.59
C VAL A 140 -4.35 8.91 2.63
N SER A 141 -5.54 9.26 3.12
CA SER A 141 -6.66 8.30 3.25
C SER A 141 -7.08 7.73 1.90
N LEU A 142 -7.27 8.60 0.89
CA LEU A 142 -7.68 8.17 -0.44
C LEU A 142 -6.61 7.28 -1.10
N GLY A 143 -5.35 7.71 -1.05
CA GLY A 143 -4.23 6.93 -1.58
C GLY A 143 -4.17 5.53 -0.96
N MET A 144 -4.31 5.42 0.37
CA MET A 144 -4.36 4.13 1.06
C MET A 144 -5.54 3.25 0.61
N TYR A 145 -6.73 3.82 0.48
CA TYR A 145 -7.92 3.08 0.02
C TYR A 145 -7.77 2.58 -1.42
N MET A 146 -7.17 3.36 -2.31
CA MET A 146 -6.90 2.95 -3.68
C MET A 146 -5.82 1.87 -3.77
N ILE A 147 -4.80 1.90 -2.91
CA ILE A 147 -3.82 0.80 -2.80
C ILE A 147 -4.52 -0.48 -2.33
N ASP A 148 -5.35 -0.40 -1.30
CA ASP A 148 -6.12 -1.56 -0.80
C ASP A 148 -7.04 -2.14 -1.87
N SER A 149 -7.69 -1.28 -2.66
CA SER A 149 -8.58 -1.71 -3.72
C SER A 149 -7.82 -2.39 -4.87
N ALA A 150 -6.65 -1.86 -5.25
CA ALA A 150 -5.76 -2.47 -6.23
C ALA A 150 -5.20 -3.83 -5.75
N ASN A 151 -4.80 -3.93 -4.49
CA ASN A 151 -4.35 -5.18 -3.86
C ASN A 151 -5.45 -6.25 -3.93
N LYS A 152 -6.71 -5.88 -3.68
CA LYS A 152 -7.83 -6.82 -3.78
C LYS A 152 -7.98 -7.39 -5.19
N VAL A 153 -7.85 -6.56 -6.23
CA VAL A 153 -7.92 -7.03 -7.62
C VAL A 153 -6.75 -7.94 -7.95
N GLU A 154 -5.55 -7.62 -7.47
CA GLU A 154 -4.38 -8.47 -7.65
C GLU A 154 -4.53 -9.84 -6.99
N GLU A 155 -5.02 -9.89 -5.75
CA GLU A 155 -5.36 -11.13 -5.05
C GLU A 155 -6.37 -11.97 -5.85
N GLU A 156 -7.47 -11.36 -6.30
CA GLU A 156 -8.49 -12.03 -7.12
C GLU A 156 -7.93 -12.56 -8.45
N TYR A 157 -7.05 -11.79 -9.08
CA TYR A 157 -6.39 -12.18 -10.33
C TYR A 157 -5.45 -13.38 -10.11
N ASN A 158 -4.58 -13.29 -9.10
CA ASN A 158 -3.62 -14.34 -8.77
C ASN A 158 -4.33 -15.64 -8.39
N ASN A 159 -5.39 -15.57 -7.57
CA ASN A 159 -6.19 -16.73 -7.17
C ASN A 159 -6.87 -17.43 -8.37
N LYS A 160 -7.30 -16.69 -9.39
CA LYS A 160 -7.85 -17.27 -10.63
C LYS A 160 -6.76 -17.93 -11.47
N THR A 161 -5.57 -17.33 -11.56
CA THR A 161 -4.46 -17.92 -12.32
C THR A 161 -3.92 -19.20 -11.68
N TYR A 162 -3.89 -19.30 -10.34
CA TYR A 162 -3.48 -20.52 -9.62
C TYR A 162 -4.46 -21.68 -9.83
N LYS A 163 -5.77 -21.41 -9.87
CA LYS A 163 -6.79 -22.45 -10.16
C LYS A 163 -6.69 -23.01 -11.59
N LYS A 164 -6.18 -22.24 -12.55
CA LYS A 164 -6.01 -22.68 -13.95
C LYS A 164 -4.74 -23.51 -14.21
N ARG A 165 -3.86 -23.68 -13.19
CA ARG A 165 -2.60 -24.44 -13.28
C ARG A 165 -2.64 -25.81 -12.60
N ARG A 166 -3.81 -26.32 -12.19
CA ARG A 166 -3.94 -27.76 -11.98
C ARG A 166 -3.95 -28.42 -13.36
N THR A 167 -2.78 -28.85 -13.80
CA THR A 167 -2.65 -29.75 -14.95
C THR A 167 -3.35 -31.07 -14.60
N PRO A 168 -4.02 -31.73 -15.57
CA PRO A 168 -4.66 -33.04 -15.36
C PRO A 168 -3.70 -34.14 -14.90
N TYR A 169 -2.39 -33.89 -14.95
CA TYR A 169 -1.35 -34.82 -14.49
C TYR A 169 -1.38 -35.06 -12.97
N VAL A 170 -1.78 -34.09 -12.15
CA VAL A 170 -1.79 -34.26 -10.69
C VAL A 170 -2.97 -35.13 -10.22
N GLU A 171 -4.06 -35.14 -10.98
CA GLU A 171 -5.25 -35.96 -10.69
C GLU A 171 -5.02 -37.42 -11.09
N GLN A 172 -4.36 -37.67 -12.24
CA GLN A 172 -3.95 -39.01 -12.67
C GLN A 172 -2.97 -39.66 -11.68
N VAL A 173 -2.06 -38.90 -11.06
CA VAL A 173 -1.11 -39.43 -10.06
C VAL A 173 -1.81 -39.72 -8.73
N ALA A 174 -2.85 -38.96 -8.37
CA ALA A 174 -3.63 -39.21 -7.16
C ALA A 174 -4.54 -40.44 -7.32
N GLU A 175 -5.19 -40.60 -8.47
CA GLU A 175 -5.99 -41.78 -8.82
C GLU A 175 -5.10 -43.03 -8.97
N ALA A 176 -3.94 -42.92 -9.63
CA ALA A 176 -2.99 -44.04 -9.75
C ALA A 176 -2.47 -44.50 -8.39
N LYS A 177 -2.20 -43.59 -7.44
CA LYS A 177 -1.82 -43.97 -6.07
C LYS A 177 -2.95 -44.72 -5.36
N TYR A 178 -4.20 -44.28 -5.53
CA TYR A 178 -5.36 -44.96 -4.95
C TYR A 178 -5.53 -46.38 -5.50
N VAL A 179 -5.43 -46.55 -6.83
CA VAL A 179 -5.53 -47.85 -7.50
C VAL A 179 -4.39 -48.80 -7.12
N VAL A 180 -3.14 -48.31 -7.02
CA VAL A 180 -2.02 -49.15 -6.58
C VAL A 180 -2.22 -49.63 -5.14
N THR A 181 -2.67 -48.75 -4.24
CA THR A 181 -2.89 -49.13 -2.83
C THR A 181 -4.01 -50.16 -2.64
N THR A 182 -5.09 -50.10 -3.42
CA THR A 182 -6.18 -51.08 -3.36
C THR A 182 -5.77 -52.43 -3.96
N ILE A 183 -4.96 -52.45 -5.01
CA ILE A 183 -4.40 -53.68 -5.59
C ILE A 183 -3.41 -54.35 -4.62
N THR A 184 -2.54 -53.60 -3.94
CA THR A 184 -1.64 -54.19 -2.94
C THR A 184 -2.37 -54.77 -1.74
N LYS A 185 -3.44 -54.10 -1.25
CA LYS A 185 -4.24 -54.62 -0.14
C LYS A 185 -5.02 -55.88 -0.51
N SER A 186 -5.52 -55.99 -1.75
CA SER A 186 -6.27 -57.18 -2.20
C SER A 186 -5.37 -58.38 -2.50
N LYS A 187 -4.10 -58.17 -2.92
CA LYS A 187 -3.12 -59.26 -3.10
C LYS A 187 -2.60 -59.83 -1.78
N THR A 188 -2.49 -59.04 -0.72
CA THR A 188 -2.05 -59.51 0.60
C THR A 188 -3.14 -60.27 1.39
N LEU A 189 -4.39 -60.27 0.91
CA LEU A 189 -5.54 -60.90 1.58
C LEU A 189 -5.95 -62.27 0.99
N LYS A 190 -5.17 -62.83 0.06
CA LYS A 190 -5.39 -64.18 -0.52
C LYS A 190 -4.21 -65.12 -0.31
N TRP A 191 -3.77 -65.30 0.94
CA TRP A 191 -2.89 -66.42 1.35
C TRP A 191 -3.17 -66.83 2.80
N VAL A 192 -4.44 -66.92 3.16
CA VAL A 192 -4.85 -67.60 4.40
C VAL A 192 -5.89 -68.65 4.00
N ASP A 193 -5.52 -69.89 4.32
CA ASP A 193 -6.32 -71.12 4.35
C ASP A 193 -6.66 -71.81 3.02
N VAL A 194 -5.70 -72.62 2.54
CA VAL A 194 -5.99 -73.99 2.08
C VAL A 194 -4.89 -74.93 2.58
N LYS A 195 -4.96 -75.33 3.85
CA LYS A 195 -4.34 -76.57 4.35
C LYS A 195 -5.17 -77.14 5.50
N LYS A 196 -6.07 -78.08 5.18
CA LYS A 196 -6.12 -79.44 5.73
C LYS A 196 -7.26 -80.22 5.10
#